data_AF-A0A356APE6-F1
#
_entry.id   AF-A0A356APE6-F1
#
_cell.length_a   1.000
_cell.length_b   1.000
_cell.length_c   1.000
_cell.angle_alpha   90.00
_cell.angle_beta   90.00
_cell.angle_gamma   90.00
#
_symmetry.space_group_name_H-M   'P 1'
#
loop_
_entity.id
_entity.type
_entity.pdbx_description
1 polymer ?
#
loop_
_entity_poly.entity_id
_entity_poly.type
_entity_poly.pdbx_seq_one_letter_code
_entity_poly.pdbx_strand_id
1 'polypeptide(L)'
;MEDTNCSFFDTAAAPVSLRLAPCLRRLPERIKAKTQEIRLRANRPVCLSVDGKNYFLAGHGISTLPDHCVTAEREDVEDTFRNVCSSSVYSHQNEIRNGYVTIRGGHRVGVCGTAVVSGGKIEGLRDISSLNIRVARQINGAANELLFRLGEGIFQGVLLAGAPSTGKTTLLRDLARQLSSGVNHPFSRVAVIDERGELG
;
A
#
# COMPACT_ATOMS: atom_id res chain seq x y z
N MET A 1 -7.72 -11.06 16.96
CA MET A 1 -8.04 -10.17 15.82
C MET A 1 -6.90 -9.19 15.50
N GLU A 2 -5.78 -9.17 16.25
CA GLU A 2 -4.63 -8.30 15.97
C GLU A 2 -3.67 -8.89 14.91
N ASP A 3 -3.62 -10.22 14.74
CA ASP A 3 -2.60 -10.90 13.93
C ASP A 3 -2.70 -10.65 12.42
N THR A 4 -3.90 -10.41 11.86
CA THR A 4 -4.06 -10.21 10.42
C THR A 4 -3.46 -8.87 9.96
N ASN A 5 -3.49 -7.84 10.81
CA ASN A 5 -3.03 -6.49 10.46
C ASN A 5 -1.52 -6.34 10.37
N CYS A 6 -0.80 -7.19 11.11
CA CYS A 6 0.66 -7.26 11.10
C CYS A 6 1.14 -7.91 9.80
N SER A 7 0.40 -8.89 9.30
CA SER A 7 0.70 -9.53 8.01
C SER A 7 0.67 -8.54 6.83
N PHE A 8 -0.24 -7.55 6.82
CA PHE A 8 -0.31 -6.55 5.74
C PHE A 8 0.90 -5.61 5.71
N PHE A 9 1.37 -5.18 6.88
CA PHE A 9 2.56 -4.34 6.94
C PHE A 9 3.81 -5.12 6.49
N ASP A 10 3.96 -6.35 6.99
CA ASP A 10 5.14 -7.17 6.68
C ASP A 10 5.14 -7.63 5.21
N THR A 11 3.97 -7.87 4.60
CA THR A 11 3.86 -8.14 3.16
C THR A 11 4.14 -6.89 2.31
N ALA A 12 3.69 -5.70 2.72
CA ALA A 12 4.03 -4.45 2.06
C ALA A 12 5.52 -4.09 2.18
N ALA A 13 6.15 -4.40 3.32
CA ALA A 13 7.56 -4.16 3.58
C ALA A 13 8.49 -5.27 3.03
N ALA A 14 7.93 -6.38 2.53
CA ALA A 14 8.69 -7.51 2.00
C ALA A 14 9.72 -7.16 0.90
N PRO A 15 9.45 -6.25 -0.06
CA PRO A 15 10.42 -5.90 -1.10
C PRO A 15 11.48 -4.89 -0.63
N VAL A 16 11.39 -4.36 0.59
CA VAL A 16 12.39 -3.40 1.10
C VAL A 16 13.78 -4.05 1.16
N SER A 17 14.82 -3.25 0.91
CA SER A 17 16.22 -3.68 0.92
C SER A 17 16.58 -4.51 2.16
N LEU A 18 17.53 -5.44 1.99
CA LEU A 18 17.95 -6.35 3.06
C LEU A 18 18.49 -5.62 4.30
N ARG A 19 19.05 -4.42 4.12
CA ARG A 19 19.58 -3.59 5.20
C ARG A 19 18.47 -2.93 6.03
N LEU A 20 17.42 -2.44 5.38
CA LEU A 20 16.30 -1.75 6.04
C LEU A 20 15.21 -2.71 6.55
N ALA A 21 15.05 -3.86 5.91
CA ALA A 21 14.00 -4.84 6.24
C ALA A 21 14.02 -5.27 7.72
N PRO A 22 15.16 -5.56 8.38
CA PRO A 22 15.19 -5.92 9.80
C PRO A 22 14.68 -4.81 10.71
N CYS A 23 14.94 -3.55 10.38
CA CYS A 23 14.45 -2.40 11.15
C CYS A 23 12.92 -2.31 11.10
N LEU A 24 12.33 -2.50 9.92
CA LEU A 24 10.88 -2.49 9.72
C LEU A 24 10.19 -3.70 10.37
N ARG A 25 10.75 -4.91 10.21
CA ARG A 25 10.20 -6.15 10.78
C ARG A 25 10.19 -6.15 12.31
N ARG A 26 11.14 -5.46 12.94
CA ARG A 26 11.26 -5.37 14.41
C ARG A 26 10.47 -4.20 15.01
N LEU A 27 9.75 -3.42 14.21
CA LEU A 27 8.87 -2.38 14.73
C LEU A 27 7.79 -3.00 15.65
N PRO A 28 7.41 -2.31 16.74
CA PRO A 28 6.27 -2.73 17.56
C PRO A 28 4.99 -2.94 16.73
N GLU A 29 4.26 -4.01 17.04
CA GLU A 29 3.04 -4.39 16.30
C GLU A 29 1.99 -3.27 16.27
N ARG A 30 1.85 -2.50 17.37
CA ARG A 30 0.98 -1.32 17.44
C ARG A 30 1.29 -0.25 16.38
N ILE A 31 2.56 -0.11 15.99
CA ILE A 31 3.01 0.82 14.95
C ILE A 31 2.71 0.21 13.59
N LYS A 32 3.14 -1.04 13.38
CA LYS A 32 2.88 -1.77 12.13
C LYS A 32 1.41 -1.79 11.76
N ALA A 33 0.50 -2.01 12.72
CA ALA A 33 -0.94 -2.03 12.50
C ALA A 33 -1.54 -0.69 12.07
N LYS A 34 -0.87 0.43 12.40
CA LYS A 34 -1.34 1.80 12.10
C LYS A 34 -0.58 2.49 10.97
N THR A 35 0.52 1.90 10.49
CA THR A 35 1.29 2.46 9.37
C THR A 35 0.50 2.39 8.08
N GLN A 36 0.34 3.53 7.41
CA GLN A 36 -0.32 3.67 6.13
C GLN A 36 0.70 3.73 4.98
N GLU A 37 1.87 4.30 5.22
CA GLU A 37 2.90 4.51 4.18
C GLU A 37 4.31 4.29 4.73
N ILE A 38 5.19 3.73 3.90
CA ILE A 38 6.64 3.63 4.10
C ILE A 38 7.30 4.40 2.96
N ARG A 39 8.00 5.49 3.29
CA ARG A 39 8.63 6.39 2.33
C ARG A 39 10.14 6.26 2.41
N LEU A 40 10.74 5.90 1.28
CA LEU A 40 12.19 5.83 1.08
C LEU A 40 12.56 6.97 0.14
N ARG A 41 13.51 7.82 0.55
CA ARG A 41 14.08 8.87 -0.29
C ARG A 41 15.59 8.76 -0.17
N ALA A 42 16.28 8.74 -1.31
CA ALA A 42 17.72 8.53 -1.32
C ALA A 42 18.43 9.57 -0.44
N ASN A 43 19.30 9.07 0.44
CA ASN A 43 20.08 9.82 1.41
C ASN A 43 19.24 10.65 2.40
N ARG A 44 18.04 10.18 2.74
CA ARG A 44 17.17 10.81 3.76
C ARG A 44 16.65 9.76 4.75
N PRO A 45 16.28 10.16 5.98
CA PRO A 45 15.63 9.27 6.94
C PRO A 45 14.39 8.58 6.38
N VAL A 46 14.25 7.28 6.65
CA VAL A 46 13.05 6.50 6.31
C VAL A 46 11.86 7.08 7.08
N CYS A 47 10.79 7.42 6.36
CA CYS A 47 9.61 8.06 6.93
C CYS A 47 8.42 7.08 6.91
N LEU A 48 7.69 6.99 8.01
CA LEU A 48 6.48 6.20 8.18
C LEU A 48 5.29 7.14 8.43
N SER A 49 4.22 7.01 7.64
CA SER A 49 2.95 7.66 7.96
C SER A 49 2.15 6.73 8.85
N VAL A 50 1.95 7.09 10.12
CA VAL A 50 1.25 6.29 11.13
C VAL A 50 0.08 7.12 11.63
N ASP A 51 -1.15 6.63 11.43
CA ASP A 51 -2.38 7.30 11.88
C ASP A 51 -2.48 8.78 11.41
N GLY A 52 -2.11 9.03 10.15
CA GLY A 52 -2.10 10.37 9.54
C GLY A 52 -0.96 11.29 9.98
N LYS A 53 -0.05 10.83 10.84
CA LYS A 53 1.14 11.59 11.29
C LYS A 53 2.42 10.98 10.71
N ASN A 54 3.40 11.83 10.43
CA ASN A 54 4.70 11.38 9.92
C ASN A 54 5.69 11.16 11.05
N TYR A 55 6.40 10.03 10.98
CA TYR A 55 7.48 9.67 11.89
C TYR A 55 8.68 9.18 11.10
N PHE A 56 9.86 9.17 11.71
CA PHE A 56 11.10 8.64 11.16
C PHE A 56 11.49 7.34 11.83
N LEU A 57 12.05 6.40 11.06
CA LEU A 57 12.51 5.11 11.57
C LEU A 57 13.75 5.31 12.43
N ALA A 58 13.68 4.96 13.71
CA ALA A 58 14.77 5.09 14.68
C ALA A 58 15.15 3.72 15.24
N GLY A 59 16.12 3.05 14.62
CA GLY A 59 16.50 1.67 14.95
C GLY A 59 15.34 0.68 14.73
N HIS A 60 14.68 0.27 15.81
CA HIS A 60 13.50 -0.60 15.80
C HIS A 60 12.22 0.11 16.27
N GLY A 61 12.26 1.45 16.36
CA GLY A 61 11.14 2.28 16.79
C GLY A 61 10.90 3.44 15.83
N ILE A 62 10.16 4.45 16.31
CA ILE A 62 9.84 5.66 15.55
C ILE A 62 10.20 6.91 16.34
N SER A 63 10.61 7.96 15.65
CA SER A 63 10.94 9.28 16.19
C SER A 63 10.15 10.36 15.45
N THR A 64 9.80 11.46 16.12
CA THR A 64 9.25 12.66 15.46
C THR A 64 10.33 13.56 14.88
N LEU A 65 11.59 13.39 15.33
CA LEU A 65 12.75 14.13 14.86
C LEU A 65 13.57 13.25 13.91
N PRO A 66 14.12 13.81 12.82
CA PRO A 66 14.90 13.06 11.84
C PRO A 66 16.33 12.72 12.31
N ASP A 67 16.80 13.34 13.40
CA ASP A 67 18.19 13.21 13.85
C ASP A 67 18.51 11.78 14.28
N HIS A 68 19.67 11.28 13.86
CA HIS A 68 20.17 9.92 14.14
C HIS A 68 19.21 8.78 13.74
N CYS A 69 18.25 9.06 12.85
CA CYS A 69 17.33 8.06 12.32
C CYS A 69 17.99 7.23 11.20
N VAL A 70 17.39 6.07 10.92
CA VAL A 70 17.81 5.17 9.84
C VAL A 70 17.63 5.89 8.51
N THR A 71 18.74 6.17 7.85
CA THR A 71 18.77 6.84 6.54
C THR A 71 18.65 5.80 5.43
N ALA A 72 17.76 6.00 4.46
CA ALA A 72 17.72 5.20 3.24
C ALA A 72 18.86 5.63 2.32
N GLU A 73 19.84 4.76 2.10
CA GLU A 73 20.93 5.01 1.17
C GLU A 73 20.43 4.84 -0.27
N ARG A 74 21.19 5.30 -1.26
CA ARG A 74 20.77 5.21 -2.66
C ARG A 74 20.60 3.75 -3.08
N GLU A 75 21.53 2.91 -2.64
CA GLU A 75 21.55 1.46 -2.86
C GLU A 75 20.29 0.80 -2.29
N ASP A 76 19.80 1.24 -1.12
CA ASP A 76 18.54 0.69 -0.56
C ASP A 76 17.33 1.01 -1.43
N VAL A 77 17.28 2.22 -1.99
CA VAL A 77 16.18 2.64 -2.86
C VAL A 77 16.19 1.85 -4.16
N GLU A 78 17.37 1.67 -4.76
CA GLU A 78 17.56 0.92 -5.99
C GLU A 78 17.26 -0.59 -5.78
N ASP A 79 17.76 -1.18 -4.70
CA ASP A 79 17.49 -2.57 -4.32
C ASP A 79 15.99 -2.79 -4.08
N THR A 80 15.36 -1.89 -3.32
CA THR A 80 13.93 -1.96 -3.06
C THR A 80 13.14 -1.85 -4.36
N PHE A 81 13.53 -0.96 -5.29
CA PHE A 81 12.86 -0.84 -6.58
C PHE A 81 12.97 -2.11 -7.43
N ARG A 82 14.17 -2.72 -7.47
CA ARG A 82 14.38 -4.00 -8.17
C ARG A 82 13.51 -5.12 -7.59
N ASN A 83 13.42 -5.20 -6.27
CA ASN A 83 12.57 -6.17 -5.57
C ASN A 83 11.09 -5.94 -5.84
N VAL A 84 10.63 -4.67 -5.84
CA VAL A 84 9.25 -4.30 -6.18
C VAL A 84 8.88 -4.75 -7.59
N CYS A 85 9.81 -4.63 -8.54
CA CYS A 85 9.62 -5.09 -9.92
C CYS A 85 9.84 -6.60 -10.09
N SER A 86 10.02 -7.37 -9.01
CA SER A 86 10.38 -8.80 -9.06
C SER A 86 11.57 -9.10 -9.97
N SER A 87 12.57 -8.21 -10.00
CA SER A 87 13.73 -8.23 -10.92
C SER A 87 13.39 -8.16 -12.43
N SER A 88 12.15 -7.82 -12.78
CA SER A 88 11.69 -7.61 -14.17
C SER A 88 11.05 -6.22 -14.30
N VAL A 89 11.89 -5.20 -14.44
CA VAL A 89 11.43 -3.81 -14.64
C VAL A 89 10.56 -3.68 -15.90
N TYR A 90 10.88 -4.47 -16.93
CA TYR A 90 10.18 -4.44 -18.21
C TYR A 90 8.71 -4.88 -18.11
N SER A 91 8.39 -5.88 -17.27
CA SER A 91 7.00 -6.33 -17.10
C SER A 91 6.10 -5.29 -16.42
N HIS A 92 6.69 -4.32 -15.72
CA HIS A 92 5.97 -3.23 -15.05
C HIS A 92 6.02 -1.90 -15.81
N GLN A 93 6.51 -1.88 -17.06
CA GLN A 93 6.75 -0.63 -17.79
C GLN A 93 5.51 0.27 -17.91
N ASN A 94 4.31 -0.30 -18.12
CA ASN A 94 3.06 0.47 -18.15
C ASN A 94 2.70 1.09 -16.79
N GLU A 95 2.91 0.36 -15.69
CA GLU A 95 2.64 0.87 -14.34
C GLU A 95 3.66 1.95 -13.97
N ILE A 96 4.94 1.72 -14.27
CA ILE A 96 6.04 2.66 -14.05
C ILE A 96 5.81 3.97 -14.83
N ARG A 97 5.30 3.89 -16.07
CA ARG A 97 4.87 5.08 -16.83
C ARG A 97 3.79 5.89 -16.12
N ASN A 98 2.92 5.21 -15.37
CA ASN A 98 1.89 5.85 -14.53
C ASN A 98 2.42 6.23 -13.13
N GLY A 99 3.70 6.01 -12.85
CA GLY A 99 4.38 6.42 -11.61
C GLY A 99 4.13 5.51 -10.40
N TYR A 100 3.64 4.28 -10.60
CA TYR A 100 3.46 3.33 -9.50
C TYR A 100 3.65 1.88 -9.95
N VAL A 101 3.76 0.96 -9.00
CA VAL A 101 3.75 -0.50 -9.22
C VAL A 101 2.81 -1.12 -8.20
N THR A 102 1.98 -2.08 -8.61
CA THR A 102 1.14 -2.85 -7.67
C THR A 102 1.89 -4.12 -7.28
N ILE A 103 1.98 -4.40 -5.97
CA ILE A 103 2.66 -5.59 -5.44
C ILE A 103 1.66 -6.52 -4.72
N ARG A 104 2.11 -7.73 -4.39
CA ARG A 104 1.30 -8.75 -3.71
C ARG A 104 0.62 -8.18 -2.45
N GLY A 105 -0.64 -8.54 -2.24
CA GLY A 105 -1.47 -8.02 -1.14
C GLY A 105 -2.22 -6.73 -1.49
N GLY A 106 -2.23 -6.33 -2.76
CA GLY A 106 -2.92 -5.13 -3.24
C GLY A 106 -2.24 -3.82 -2.80
N HIS A 107 -0.99 -3.89 -2.33
CA HIS A 107 -0.21 -2.71 -1.95
C HIS A 107 0.30 -1.99 -3.19
N ARG A 108 0.54 -0.68 -3.06
CA ARG A 108 0.98 0.15 -4.19
C ARG A 108 2.26 0.87 -3.83
N VAL A 109 3.24 0.79 -4.71
CA VAL A 109 4.53 1.48 -4.59
C VAL A 109 4.57 2.61 -5.59
N GLY A 110 4.47 3.85 -5.11
CA GLY A 110 4.77 5.02 -5.95
C GLY A 110 6.26 5.10 -6.24
N VAL A 111 6.63 5.42 -7.47
CA VAL A 111 8.01 5.47 -7.94
C VAL A 111 8.33 6.86 -8.48
N CYS A 112 9.47 7.43 -8.07
CA CYS A 112 9.93 8.71 -8.58
C CYS A 112 11.42 8.64 -8.96
N GLY A 113 11.76 9.21 -10.11
CA GLY A 113 13.11 9.26 -10.65
C GLY A 113 13.15 10.15 -11.90
N THR A 114 14.23 10.05 -12.66
CA THR A 114 14.40 10.78 -13.92
C THR A 114 13.63 10.06 -15.04
N ALA A 115 12.67 10.74 -15.65
CA ALA A 115 11.93 10.18 -16.78
C ALA A 115 12.85 10.04 -18.01
N VAL A 116 12.83 8.87 -18.65
CA VAL A 116 13.43 8.65 -19.97
C VAL A 116 12.34 8.88 -21.00
N VAL A 117 12.52 9.89 -21.85
CA VAL A 117 11.51 10.33 -22.82
C VAL A 117 12.04 10.13 -24.23
N SER A 118 11.23 9.52 -25.09
CA SER A 118 11.50 9.35 -26.52
C SER A 118 10.22 9.63 -27.30
N GLY A 119 10.31 10.42 -28.38
CA GLY A 119 9.15 10.76 -29.21
C GLY A 119 7.99 11.40 -28.44
N GLY A 120 8.26 12.17 -27.38
CA GLY A 120 7.25 12.81 -26.54
C GLY A 120 6.51 11.87 -25.57
N LYS A 121 6.92 10.60 -25.49
CA LYS A 121 6.35 9.60 -24.55
C LYS A 121 7.39 9.18 -23.53
N ILE A 122 6.93 8.94 -22.29
CA ILE A 122 7.78 8.36 -21.24
C ILE A 122 8.01 6.89 -21.59
N GLU A 123 9.24 6.51 -21.87
CA GLU A 123 9.62 5.11 -22.12
C GLU A 123 9.96 4.38 -20.83
N GLY A 124 10.43 5.09 -19.81
CA GLY A 124 10.74 4.51 -18.51
C GLY A 124 11.23 5.53 -17.50
N LEU A 125 11.77 5.03 -16.39
CA LEU A 125 12.37 5.79 -15.30
C LEU A 125 13.80 5.29 -15.07
N ARG A 126 14.74 6.22 -14.90
CA ARG A 126 16.11 5.98 -14.44
C ARG A 126 16.38 6.78 -13.17
N ASP A 127 17.51 6.55 -12.51
CA ASP A 127 17.94 7.29 -11.31
C ASP A 127 16.82 7.38 -10.26
N ILE A 128 16.31 6.23 -9.80
CA ILE A 128 15.19 6.18 -8.84
C ILE A 128 15.59 6.90 -7.55
N SER A 129 14.90 7.99 -7.27
CA SER A 129 15.20 8.92 -6.17
C SER A 129 14.36 8.65 -4.92
N SER A 130 13.16 8.09 -5.09
CA SER A 130 12.28 7.78 -3.97
C SER A 130 11.21 6.73 -4.32
N LEU A 131 10.80 6.01 -3.28
CA LEU A 131 9.70 5.07 -3.30
C LEU A 131 8.71 5.40 -2.19
N ASN A 132 7.41 5.26 -2.45
CA ASN A 132 6.37 5.36 -1.44
C ASN A 132 5.51 4.09 -1.46
N ILE A 133 5.72 3.22 -0.48
CA ILE A 133 4.96 1.98 -0.33
C ILE A 133 3.71 2.28 0.51
N ARG A 134 2.54 2.14 -0.10
CA ARG A 134 1.23 2.30 0.55
C ARG A 134 0.72 0.94 1.02
N VAL A 135 0.52 0.81 2.32
CA VAL A 135 0.05 -0.42 2.96
C VAL A 135 -1.45 -0.54 2.77
N ALA A 136 -1.86 -1.37 1.81
CA ALA A 136 -3.26 -1.78 1.69
C ALA A 136 -3.67 -2.63 2.90
N ARG A 137 -4.84 -2.33 3.47
CA ARG A 137 -5.42 -3.06 4.59
C ARG A 137 -6.81 -3.54 4.27
N GLN A 138 -7.16 -4.70 4.79
CA GLN A 138 -8.54 -5.15 4.85
C GLN A 138 -9.09 -4.85 6.24
N ILE A 139 -10.22 -4.15 6.29
CA ILE A 139 -10.95 -3.91 7.54
C ILE A 139 -12.24 -4.72 7.46
N ASN A 140 -12.24 -5.86 8.14
CA ASN A 140 -13.43 -6.71 8.22
C ASN A 140 -14.51 -6.02 9.04
N GLY A 141 -15.72 -5.99 8.52
CA GLY A 141 -16.86 -5.34 9.17
C GLY A 141 -17.03 -3.86 8.83
N ALA A 142 -16.13 -3.28 8.01
CA ALA A 142 -16.27 -1.91 7.52
C ALA A 142 -17.58 -1.68 6.75
N ALA A 143 -18.14 -2.72 6.13
CA ALA A 143 -19.40 -2.65 5.40
C ALA A 143 -20.65 -2.96 6.25
N ASN A 144 -20.50 -3.33 7.53
CA ASN A 144 -21.62 -3.80 8.37
C ASN A 144 -22.74 -2.77 8.47
N GLU A 145 -22.39 -1.53 8.81
CA GLU A 145 -23.37 -0.46 8.98
C GLU A 145 -24.08 -0.13 7.67
N LEU A 146 -23.35 -0.14 6.54
CA LEU A 146 -23.93 0.12 5.23
C LEU A 146 -24.92 -0.98 4.84
N LEU A 147 -24.54 -2.25 4.98
CA LEU A 147 -25.41 -3.39 4.70
C LEU A 147 -26.65 -3.40 5.61
N PHE A 148 -26.48 -3.07 6.90
CA PHE A 148 -27.59 -2.95 7.84
C PHE A 148 -28.58 -1.84 7.44
N ARG A 149 -28.08 -0.67 7.05
CA ARG A 149 -28.93 0.48 6.66
C ARG A 149 -29.61 0.28 5.31
N LEU A 150 -28.93 -0.34 4.34
CA LEU A 150 -29.46 -0.51 2.99
C LEU A 150 -30.31 -1.77 2.83
N GLY A 151 -30.02 -2.86 3.56
CA GLY A 151 -30.68 -4.15 3.37
C GLY A 151 -30.67 -4.56 1.89
N GLU A 152 -31.83 -4.94 1.35
CA GLU A 152 -31.98 -5.26 -0.09
C GLU A 152 -31.73 -4.08 -1.03
N GLY A 153 -31.77 -2.84 -0.53
CA GLY A 153 -31.43 -1.64 -1.30
C GLY A 153 -30.01 -1.66 -1.86
N ILE A 154 -29.10 -2.48 -1.31
CA ILE A 154 -27.75 -2.68 -1.86
C ILE A 154 -27.77 -3.18 -3.32
N PHE A 155 -28.82 -3.93 -3.72
CA PHE A 155 -28.95 -4.47 -5.08
C PHE A 155 -29.61 -3.51 -6.06
N GLN A 156 -30.11 -2.36 -5.59
CA GLN A 156 -30.69 -1.32 -6.45
C GLN A 156 -29.61 -0.43 -7.10
N GLY A 157 -28.34 -0.64 -6.77
CA GLY A 157 -27.19 0.12 -7.25
C GLY A 157 -26.76 1.18 -6.25
N VAL A 158 -25.48 1.16 -5.89
CA VAL A 158 -24.89 2.08 -4.89
C VAL A 158 -23.60 2.67 -5.42
N LEU A 159 -23.49 4.01 -5.37
CA LEU A 159 -22.26 4.73 -5.66
C LEU A 159 -21.59 5.16 -4.36
N LEU A 160 -20.37 4.68 -4.13
CA LEU A 160 -19.55 5.11 -3.00
C LEU A 160 -18.56 6.20 -3.43
N ALA A 161 -18.82 7.43 -2.98
CA ALA A 161 -18.01 8.61 -3.29
C ALA A 161 -17.42 9.25 -2.02
N GLY A 162 -16.28 9.92 -2.19
CA GLY A 162 -15.55 10.56 -1.09
C GLY A 162 -14.12 10.91 -1.48
N ALA A 163 -13.50 11.82 -0.74
CA ALA A 163 -12.13 12.27 -0.99
C ALA A 163 -11.10 11.11 -1.00
N PRO A 164 -9.91 11.29 -1.58
CA PRO A 164 -8.84 10.30 -1.48
C PRO A 164 -8.59 9.87 -0.02
N SER A 165 -8.27 8.59 0.19
CA SER A 165 -7.96 8.02 1.52
C SER A 165 -9.11 7.98 2.55
N THR A 166 -10.38 8.21 2.15
CA THR A 166 -11.54 8.08 3.05
C THR A 166 -12.03 6.64 3.30
N GLY A 167 -11.30 5.61 2.83
CA GLY A 167 -11.67 4.21 3.05
C GLY A 167 -12.65 3.60 2.05
N LYS A 168 -12.93 4.26 0.92
CA LYS A 168 -13.83 3.73 -0.13
C LYS A 168 -13.47 2.31 -0.58
N THR A 169 -12.21 2.08 -0.97
CA THR A 169 -11.74 0.77 -1.41
C THR A 169 -11.84 -0.27 -0.29
N THR A 170 -11.59 0.14 0.95
CA THR A 170 -11.76 -0.72 2.12
C THR A 170 -13.22 -1.18 2.28
N LEU A 171 -14.16 -0.26 2.12
CA LEU A 171 -15.59 -0.54 2.23
C LEU A 171 -16.07 -1.42 1.06
N LEU A 172 -15.65 -1.12 -0.17
CA LEU A 172 -15.94 -1.96 -1.35
C LEU A 172 -15.39 -3.38 -1.21
N ARG A 173 -14.14 -3.53 -0.74
CA ARG A 173 -13.52 -4.84 -0.56
C ARG A 173 -14.25 -5.66 0.50
N ASP A 174 -14.66 -5.03 1.60
CA ASP A 174 -15.41 -5.71 2.65
C ASP A 174 -16.86 -6.01 2.23
N LEU A 175 -17.52 -5.13 1.46
CA LEU A 175 -18.82 -5.41 0.84
C LEU A 175 -18.77 -6.66 -0.03
N ALA A 176 -17.82 -6.72 -0.97
CA ALA A 176 -17.67 -7.85 -1.87
C ALA A 176 -17.48 -9.15 -1.07
N ARG A 177 -16.59 -9.14 -0.06
CA ARG A 177 -16.36 -10.28 0.84
C ARG A 177 -17.64 -10.69 1.58
N GLN A 178 -18.38 -9.76 2.17
CA GLN A 178 -19.57 -10.07 2.96
C GLN A 178 -20.71 -10.62 2.10
N LEU A 179 -20.96 -10.02 0.93
CA LEU A 179 -21.98 -10.48 -0.02
C LEU A 179 -21.63 -11.86 -0.60
N SER A 180 -20.34 -12.12 -0.88
CA SER A 180 -19.90 -13.41 -1.41
C SER A 180 -19.78 -14.52 -0.37
N SER A 181 -19.69 -14.19 0.93
CA SER A 181 -19.52 -15.18 2.01
C SER A 181 -20.81 -15.50 2.76
N GLY A 182 -21.84 -14.66 2.64
CA GLY A 182 -23.10 -14.87 3.33
C GLY A 182 -23.09 -14.49 4.82
N VAL A 183 -22.02 -13.84 5.33
CA VAL A 183 -21.78 -13.66 6.77
C VAL A 183 -22.79 -12.73 7.46
N ASN A 184 -23.16 -11.62 6.81
CA ASN A 184 -24.09 -10.63 7.35
C ASN A 184 -25.25 -10.30 6.38
N HIS A 185 -25.36 -11.08 5.31
CA HIS A 185 -26.35 -10.91 4.25
C HIS A 185 -26.51 -12.28 3.55
N PRO A 186 -27.68 -12.63 2.99
CA PRO A 186 -27.81 -13.79 2.10
C PRO A 186 -26.70 -13.88 1.05
N PHE A 187 -26.16 -15.09 0.86
CA PHE A 187 -25.12 -15.37 -0.11
C PHE A 187 -25.53 -14.89 -1.52
N SER A 188 -24.61 -14.18 -2.18
CA SER A 188 -24.78 -13.69 -3.54
C SER A 188 -23.59 -14.08 -4.40
N ARG A 189 -23.83 -14.36 -5.69
CA ARG A 189 -22.74 -14.46 -6.66
C ARG A 189 -22.20 -13.05 -6.93
N VAL A 190 -20.95 -12.81 -6.55
CA VAL A 190 -20.29 -11.51 -6.70
C VAL A 190 -19.19 -11.63 -7.74
N ALA A 191 -19.19 -10.72 -8.72
CA ALA A 191 -18.08 -10.50 -9.63
C ALA A 191 -17.44 -9.15 -9.30
N VAL A 192 -16.11 -9.12 -9.19
CA VAL A 192 -15.34 -7.90 -8.92
C VAL A 192 -14.56 -7.55 -10.19
N ILE A 193 -14.76 -6.34 -10.68
CA ILE A 193 -14.01 -5.77 -11.79
C ILE A 193 -13.19 -4.63 -11.22
N ASP A 194 -11.86 -4.76 -11.25
CA ASP A 194 -10.94 -3.79 -10.69
C ASP A 194 -9.74 -3.59 -11.60
N GLU A 195 -9.62 -2.37 -12.13
CA GLU A 195 -8.51 -1.95 -12.98
C GLU A 195 -7.17 -1.94 -12.23
N ARG A 196 -7.18 -1.70 -10.92
CA ARG A 196 -5.97 -1.44 -10.13
C ARG A 196 -5.53 -2.63 -9.28
N GLY A 197 -6.30 -3.71 -9.27
CA GLY A 197 -6.04 -4.90 -8.43
C GLY A 197 -6.01 -4.59 -6.94
N GLU A 198 -6.70 -3.52 -6.50
CA GLU A 198 -6.83 -3.17 -5.10
C GLU A 198 -7.85 -4.10 -4.40
N LEU A 199 -8.89 -4.62 -5.04
CA LEU A 199 -9.98 -5.38 -4.39
C LEU A 199 -9.72 -6.89 -4.21
N GLY A 200 -8.67 -7.43 -4.82
CA GLY A 200 -8.32 -8.86 -4.82
C GLY A 200 -7.42 -9.31 -3.67
#